data_AF-A0AAU9JEG9-F1
#
_entry.id   AF-A0AAU9JEG9-F1
#
_cell.length_a   1.000
_cell.length_b   1.000
_cell.length_c   1.000
_cell.angle_alpha   90.00
_cell.angle_beta   90.00
_cell.angle_gamma   90.00
#
_symmetry.space_group_name_H-M   'P 1'
#
loop_
_entity.id
_entity.type
_entity.pdbx_description
1 polymer ?
#
loop_
_entity_poly.entity_id
_entity_poly.type
_entity_poly.pdbx_seq_one_letter_code
_entity_poly.pdbx_strand_id
1 'polypeptide(L)'
;MKKRRKRSIPSDCIYDKQENKLYPRKPLSSYQFFIEDLKTQPIEDGKKLTLKQLSQIGKKRWKEFSEEEKSCFEKQHENDTKRYKSQLAELERDGYFTLSCGAKSNDSAYIDDGEETKNNKKRSKTPVENPERKRNVKVPSKTEETKDEKPKEKIKSEDNAASKKVFVYLCGSWGYKRNSERVAKSLINNLDLKSDQVIVQSRKSREIDVQVQIGSEKNDVYHKSSTYLTLTDLIEAVKPYFP
;
A
#
# COMPACT_ATOMS: atom_id res chain seq x y z
N MET A 1 6.25 46.98 -9.77
CA MET A 1 5.01 46.19 -9.99
C MET A 1 4.86 45.15 -8.89
N LYS A 2 3.74 45.14 -8.15
CA LYS A 2 3.46 44.10 -7.14
C LYS A 2 3.09 42.80 -7.88
N LYS A 3 3.85 41.71 -7.68
CA LYS A 3 3.48 40.39 -8.20
C LYS A 3 2.11 40.02 -7.64
N ARG A 4 1.11 39.77 -8.51
CA ARG A 4 -0.20 39.26 -8.07
C ARG A 4 0.06 37.90 -7.40
N ARG A 5 -0.41 37.71 -6.17
CA ARG A 5 -0.28 36.42 -5.48
C ARG A 5 -1.16 35.42 -6.22
N LYS A 6 -0.58 34.30 -6.65
CA LYS A 6 -1.34 33.17 -7.21
C LYS A 6 -2.39 32.74 -6.21
N ARG A 7 -3.62 32.53 -6.67
CA ARG A 7 -4.70 32.02 -5.81
C ARG A 7 -4.52 30.51 -5.67
N SER A 8 -4.92 29.96 -4.53
CA SER A 8 -5.00 28.51 -4.39
C SER A 8 -6.04 27.98 -5.38
N ILE A 9 -5.69 26.88 -6.06
CA ILE A 9 -6.61 26.18 -6.95
C ILE A 9 -7.84 25.74 -6.13
N PRO A 10 -9.07 26.07 -6.55
CA PRO A 10 -10.28 25.62 -5.88
C PRO A 10 -10.38 24.08 -5.81
N SER A 11 -11.06 23.56 -4.80
CA SER A 11 -11.25 22.10 -4.61
C SER A 11 -11.98 21.41 -5.76
N ASP A 12 -12.73 22.19 -6.54
CA ASP A 12 -13.66 21.72 -7.55
C ASP A 12 -12.98 21.54 -8.91
N CYS A 13 -11.68 21.82 -9.00
CA CYS A 13 -10.90 21.68 -10.21
C CYS A 13 -9.54 21.00 -9.95
N ILE A 14 -8.98 20.44 -11.03
CA ILE A 14 -7.67 19.82 -11.07
C ILE A 14 -6.87 20.54 -12.14
N TYR A 15 -5.62 20.86 -11.83
CA TYR A 15 -4.70 21.47 -12.78
C TYR A 15 -3.89 20.40 -13.51
N ASP A 16 -4.00 20.39 -14.84
CA ASP A 16 -3.14 19.59 -15.70
C ASP A 16 -1.89 20.41 -16.06
N LYS A 17 -0.74 19.91 -15.60
CA LYS A 17 0.57 20.54 -15.85
C LYS A 17 1.01 20.40 -17.30
N GLN A 18 0.54 19.38 -18.02
CA GLN A 18 0.98 19.12 -19.40
C GLN A 18 0.31 20.09 -20.37
N GLU A 19 -0.99 20.29 -20.18
CA GLU A 19 -1.79 21.17 -21.04
C GLU A 19 -1.92 22.60 -20.48
N ASN A 20 -1.33 22.86 -19.32
CA ASN A 20 -1.41 24.14 -18.62
C ASN A 20 -2.87 24.62 -18.44
N LYS A 21 -3.79 23.69 -18.17
CA LYS A 21 -5.24 23.93 -18.17
C LYS A 21 -5.89 23.36 -16.91
N LEU A 22 -6.92 24.06 -16.44
CA LEU A 22 -7.78 23.57 -15.37
C LEU A 22 -8.92 22.71 -15.94
N TYR A 23 -9.17 21.59 -15.26
CA TYR A 23 -10.24 20.65 -15.56
C TYR A 23 -11.22 20.55 -14.38
N PRO A 24 -12.53 20.39 -14.62
CA PRO A 24 -13.49 20.10 -13.57
C PRO A 24 -13.11 18.81 -12.85
N ARG A 25 -13.17 18.81 -11.51
CA ARG A 25 -12.92 17.60 -10.72
C ARG A 25 -14.06 16.62 -10.91
N LYS A 26 -13.74 15.33 -11.02
CA LYS A 26 -14.72 14.25 -11.11
C LYS A 26 -15.68 14.29 -9.91
N PRO A 27 -16.94 13.88 -10.11
CA PRO A 27 -17.91 13.94 -9.03
C PRO A 27 -17.52 13.02 -7.87
N LEU A 28 -17.73 13.49 -6.65
CA LEU A 28 -17.48 12.72 -5.43
C LEU A 28 -18.59 11.68 -5.27
N SER A 29 -18.25 10.47 -4.80
CA SER A 29 -19.27 9.46 -4.48
C SER A 29 -20.03 9.83 -3.20
N SER A 30 -21.22 9.27 -3.02
CA SER A 30 -22.02 9.45 -1.79
C SER A 30 -21.22 9.15 -0.52
N TYR A 31 -20.43 8.07 -0.52
CA TYR A 31 -19.52 7.75 0.58
C TYR A 31 -18.43 8.82 0.81
N GLN A 32 -17.91 9.44 -0.25
CA GLN A 32 -16.90 10.49 -0.11
C GLN A 32 -17.47 11.76 0.54
N PHE A 33 -18.70 12.14 0.18
CA PHE A 33 -19.42 13.23 0.86
C PHE A 33 -19.60 12.94 2.35
N PHE A 34 -19.98 11.71 2.70
CA PHE A 34 -20.07 11.30 4.10
C PHE A 34 -18.73 11.40 4.84
N ILE A 35 -17.61 11.01 4.21
CA ILE A 35 -16.28 11.18 4.82
C ILE A 35 -15.90 12.66 4.97
N GLU A 36 -16.35 13.54 4.07
CA GLU A 36 -16.15 14.99 4.20
C GLU A 36 -16.96 15.56 5.36
N ASP A 37 -18.21 15.15 5.51
CA ASP A 37 -19.05 15.53 6.64
C ASP A 37 -18.43 15.07 7.98
N LEU A 38 -18.00 13.81 8.06
CA LEU A 38 -17.29 13.27 9.22
C LEU A 38 -16.00 14.03 9.58
N LYS A 39 -15.31 14.64 8.61
CA LYS A 39 -14.11 15.46 8.89
C LYS A 39 -14.47 16.78 9.54
N THR A 40 -15.66 17.31 9.28
CA THR A 40 -16.13 18.60 9.80
C THR A 40 -16.77 18.47 11.16
N GLN A 41 -17.28 17.29 11.51
CA GLN A 41 -17.86 17.04 12.82
C GLN A 41 -16.84 17.26 13.95
N PRO A 42 -17.20 18.02 15.00
CA PRO A 42 -16.33 18.22 16.15
C PRO A 42 -16.13 16.88 16.86
N ILE A 43 -14.87 16.57 17.13
CA ILE A 43 -14.49 15.36 17.87
C ILE A 43 -14.23 15.82 19.30
N GLU A 44 -14.78 15.09 20.27
CA GLU A 44 -14.79 15.46 21.69
C GLU A 44 -13.39 15.81 22.24
N ASP A 45 -12.33 15.18 21.70
CA ASP A 45 -10.95 15.41 22.12
C ASP A 45 -10.24 16.60 21.44
N GLY A 46 -10.90 17.33 20.55
CA GLY A 46 -10.30 18.41 19.74
C GLY A 46 -9.20 17.94 18.77
N LYS A 47 -8.90 16.64 18.73
CA LYS A 47 -7.89 16.04 17.85
C LYS A 47 -8.50 15.76 16.48
N LYS A 48 -7.94 16.37 15.44
CA LYS A 48 -8.28 16.04 14.05
C LYS A 48 -7.89 14.58 13.78
N LEU A 49 -8.86 13.76 13.39
CA LEU A 49 -8.58 12.37 13.01
C LEU A 49 -7.69 12.30 11.78
N THR A 50 -6.76 11.36 11.80
CA THR A 50 -5.96 11.04 10.61
C THR A 50 -6.85 10.41 9.54
N LEU A 51 -6.54 10.64 8.24
CA LEU A 51 -7.27 10.04 7.11
C LEU A 51 -7.49 8.52 7.24
N LYS A 52 -6.49 7.79 7.78
CA LYS A 52 -6.61 6.34 8.03
C LYS A 52 -7.70 6.01 9.06
N GLN A 53 -7.79 6.79 10.15
CA GLN A 53 -8.80 6.60 11.19
C GLN A 53 -10.20 6.95 10.67
N LEU A 54 -10.32 8.07 9.95
CA LEU A 54 -11.58 8.45 9.29
C LEU A 54 -12.08 7.37 8.33
N SER A 55 -11.19 6.76 7.55
CA SER A 55 -11.56 5.67 6.65
C SER A 55 -12.06 4.43 7.41
N GLN A 56 -11.45 4.09 8.55
CA GLN A 56 -11.87 2.96 9.37
C GLN A 56 -13.23 3.21 10.05
N ILE A 57 -13.40 4.38 10.67
CA ILE A 57 -14.65 4.79 11.33
C ILE A 57 -15.76 4.93 10.29
N GLY A 58 -15.48 5.58 9.17
CA GLY A 58 -16.43 5.78 8.08
C GLY A 58 -16.93 4.46 7.49
N LYS A 59 -16.06 3.46 7.31
CA LYS A 59 -16.49 2.13 6.84
C LYS A 59 -17.44 1.42 7.81
N LYS A 60 -17.28 1.62 9.11
CA LYS A 60 -18.17 1.02 10.13
C LYS A 60 -19.52 1.74 10.13
N ARG A 61 -19.51 3.06 10.30
CA ARG A 61 -20.72 3.89 10.32
C ARG A 61 -21.54 3.78 9.04
N TRP A 62 -20.90 3.75 7.87
CA TRP A 62 -21.61 3.62 6.59
C TRP A 62 -22.35 2.28 6.44
N LYS A 63 -21.87 1.21 7.09
CA LYS A 63 -22.58 -0.08 7.12
C LYS A 63 -23.78 -0.04 8.04
N GLU A 64 -23.72 0.73 9.12
CA GLU A 64 -24.79 0.91 10.11
C GLU A 64 -25.89 1.84 9.59
N PHE A 65 -25.59 2.73 8.64
CA PHE A 65 -26.56 3.66 8.07
C PHE A 65 -27.70 2.97 7.31
N SER A 66 -28.91 3.48 7.54
CA SER A 66 -30.10 3.11 6.79
C SER A 66 -30.05 3.64 5.34
N GLU A 67 -30.93 3.12 4.47
CA GLU A 67 -31.05 3.63 3.10
C GLU A 67 -31.52 5.09 3.07
N GLU A 68 -32.32 5.51 4.05
CA GLU A 68 -32.79 6.90 4.16
C GLU A 68 -31.64 7.88 4.45
N GLU A 69 -30.75 7.51 5.37
CA GLU A 69 -29.56 8.31 5.69
C GLU A 69 -28.59 8.38 4.51
N LYS A 70 -28.42 7.26 3.80
CA LYS A 70 -27.60 7.19 2.57
C LYS A 70 -28.20 8.04 1.45
N SER A 71 -29.52 8.10 1.34
CA SER A 71 -30.23 8.89 0.31
C SER A 71 -29.86 10.37 0.35
N CYS A 72 -29.58 10.94 1.53
CA CYS A 72 -29.10 12.31 1.64
C CYS A 72 -27.78 12.53 0.89
N PHE A 73 -26.83 11.61 1.05
CA PHE A 73 -25.53 11.66 0.37
C PHE A 73 -25.62 11.28 -1.12
N GLU A 74 -26.59 10.45 -1.50
CA GLU A 74 -26.87 10.15 -2.90
C GLU A 74 -27.41 11.38 -3.65
N LYS A 75 -28.31 12.15 -3.04
CA LYS A 75 -28.77 13.43 -3.58
C LYS A 75 -27.62 14.43 -3.76
N GLN A 76 -26.68 14.47 -2.81
CA GLN A 76 -25.46 15.28 -2.97
C GLN A 76 -24.61 14.82 -4.15
N HIS A 77 -24.43 13.50 -4.31
CA HIS A 77 -23.74 12.92 -5.46
C HIS A 77 -24.41 13.25 -6.80
N GLU A 78 -25.74 13.18 -6.87
CA GLU A 78 -26.48 13.56 -8.07
C GLU A 78 -26.30 15.04 -8.44
N ASN A 79 -26.37 15.92 -7.45
CA ASN A 79 -26.13 17.36 -7.65
C ASN A 79 -24.69 17.63 -8.12
N ASP A 80 -23.72 16.95 -7.54
CA ASP A 80 -22.30 17.06 -7.93
C ASP A 80 -22.06 16.53 -9.36
N THR A 81 -22.76 15.46 -9.72
CA THR A 81 -22.76 14.90 -11.08
C THR A 81 -23.36 15.89 -12.08
N LYS A 82 -24.45 16.57 -11.74
CA LYS A 82 -25.05 17.64 -12.57
C LYS A 82 -24.07 18.81 -12.74
N ARG A 83 -23.43 19.25 -11.64
CA ARG A 83 -22.37 20.28 -11.70
C ARG A 83 -21.27 19.88 -12.66
N TYR A 84 -20.71 18.68 -12.50
CA TYR A 84 -19.61 18.18 -13.34
C TYR A 84 -20.00 18.13 -14.83
N LYS A 85 -21.20 17.64 -15.14
CA LYS A 85 -21.72 17.61 -16.52
C LYS A 85 -21.88 19.01 -17.11
N SER A 86 -22.41 19.97 -16.35
CA SER A 86 -22.53 21.37 -16.78
C SER A 86 -21.15 21.98 -17.05
N GLN A 87 -20.20 21.80 -16.13
CA GLN A 87 -18.85 22.34 -16.28
C GLN A 87 -18.08 21.70 -17.44
N LEU A 88 -18.30 20.41 -17.74
CA LEU A 88 -17.75 19.79 -18.94
C LEU A 88 -18.34 20.38 -20.22
N ALA A 89 -19.66 20.60 -20.26
CA ALA A 89 -20.32 21.21 -21.41
C ALA A 89 -19.86 22.66 -21.63
N GLU A 90 -19.68 23.45 -20.56
CA GLU A 90 -19.06 24.78 -20.62
C GLU A 90 -17.62 24.71 -21.15
N LEU A 91 -16.84 23.75 -20.66
CA LEU A 91 -15.45 23.57 -21.09
C LEU A 91 -15.34 23.24 -22.58
N GLU A 92 -16.25 22.42 -23.11
CA GLU A 92 -16.30 22.04 -24.52
C GLU A 92 -16.81 23.20 -25.40
N ARG A 93 -17.81 23.95 -24.92
CA ARG A 93 -18.45 25.05 -25.66
C ARG A 93 -17.63 26.34 -25.66
N ASP A 94 -17.16 26.77 -24.50
CA ASP A 94 -16.54 28.08 -24.28
C ASP A 94 -15.02 27.99 -24.04
N GLY A 95 -14.49 26.78 -23.88
CA GLY A 95 -13.07 26.55 -23.55
C GLY A 95 -12.70 26.78 -22.09
N TYR A 96 -13.66 27.21 -21.25
CA TYR A 96 -13.53 27.41 -19.80
C TYR A 96 -14.82 27.00 -19.10
N PHE A 97 -14.77 26.83 -17.78
CA PHE A 97 -15.95 26.61 -16.95
C PHE A 97 -15.94 27.57 -15.76
N THR A 98 -17.12 27.76 -15.17
CA THR A 98 -17.29 28.63 -14.01
C THR A 98 -17.02 27.86 -12.71
N LEU A 99 -16.18 28.43 -11.85
CA LEU A 99 -15.85 27.90 -10.54
C LEU A 99 -16.90 28.32 -9.50
N SER A 100 -16.94 27.64 -8.36
CA SER A 100 -17.82 27.99 -7.22
C SER A 100 -17.60 29.42 -6.70
N CYS A 101 -16.40 29.99 -6.89
CA CYS A 101 -16.10 31.39 -6.56
C CYS A 101 -16.55 32.41 -7.63
N GLY A 102 -17.22 31.97 -8.70
CA GLY A 102 -17.62 32.80 -9.84
C GLY A 102 -16.48 33.15 -10.82
N ALA A 103 -15.24 32.73 -10.52
CA ALA A 103 -14.12 32.93 -11.43
C ALA A 103 -14.14 31.92 -12.58
N LYS A 104 -13.58 32.32 -13.73
CA LYS A 104 -13.40 31.44 -14.89
C LYS A 104 -12.17 30.56 -14.69
N SER A 105 -12.23 29.31 -15.15
CA SER A 105 -11.09 28.38 -15.06
C SER A 105 -9.87 28.79 -15.87
N ASN A 106 -10.01 29.69 -16.86
CA ASN A 106 -8.90 30.23 -17.65
C ASN A 106 -8.33 31.55 -17.09
N ASP A 107 -8.71 31.96 -15.89
CA ASP A 107 -8.15 33.16 -15.26
C ASP A 107 -6.66 32.94 -14.93
N SER A 108 -5.82 33.89 -15.35
CA SER A 108 -4.36 33.86 -15.14
C SER A 108 -3.98 33.82 -13.66
N ALA A 109 -4.92 34.08 -12.74
CA ALA A 109 -4.72 33.89 -11.31
C ALA A 109 -4.46 32.42 -10.89
N TYR A 110 -4.80 31.45 -11.75
CA TYR A 110 -4.70 30.02 -11.46
C TYR A 110 -3.74 29.24 -12.35
N ILE A 111 -3.41 29.77 -13.53
CA ILE A 111 -2.50 29.15 -14.49
C ILE A 111 -1.06 29.52 -14.11
N ASP A 112 -0.15 28.55 -14.13
CA ASP A 112 1.26 28.84 -13.93
C ASP A 112 1.85 29.35 -15.24
N ASP A 113 1.93 30.67 -15.37
CA ASP A 113 2.60 31.40 -16.44
C ASP A 113 4.14 31.33 -16.33
N GLY A 114 4.68 30.52 -15.41
CA GLY A 114 6.11 30.28 -15.25
C GLY A 114 6.71 29.56 -16.45
N GLU A 115 7.26 30.35 -17.37
CA GLU A 115 8.24 30.04 -18.43
C GLU A 115 8.10 28.66 -19.10
N GLU A 116 7.81 28.67 -20.40
CA GLU A 116 8.01 27.54 -21.30
C GLU A 116 9.30 26.77 -20.95
N THR A 117 9.17 25.66 -20.23
CA THR A 117 10.29 24.76 -20.06
C THR A 117 10.57 24.16 -21.44
N LYS A 118 11.72 24.55 -22.01
CA LYS A 118 12.32 24.05 -23.26
C LYS A 118 12.67 22.56 -23.20
N ASN A 119 11.77 21.71 -22.71
CA ASN A 119 11.98 20.28 -22.51
C ASN A 119 11.09 19.46 -23.44
N ASN A 120 11.09 19.81 -24.73
CA ASN A 120 10.57 18.94 -25.79
C ASN A 120 11.67 18.10 -26.47
N LYS A 121 12.75 17.77 -25.74
CA LYS A 121 13.87 16.98 -26.29
C LYS A 121 14.36 15.95 -25.28
N LYS A 122 13.60 14.85 -25.17
CA LYS A 122 14.05 13.46 -24.83
C LYS A 122 12.86 12.65 -24.31
N ARG A 123 11.93 12.30 -25.19
CA ARG A 123 11.32 10.97 -25.07
C ARG A 123 12.00 10.08 -26.10
N SER A 124 12.86 9.24 -25.54
CA SER A 124 13.50 8.09 -26.16
C SER A 124 12.53 7.33 -27.06
N LYS A 125 12.94 7.13 -28.31
CA LYS A 125 12.43 6.06 -29.17
C LYS A 125 12.69 4.73 -28.46
N THR A 126 11.68 4.15 -27.85
CA THR A 126 11.61 2.70 -27.68
C THR A 126 10.64 2.19 -28.75
N PRO A 127 11.08 1.32 -29.68
CA PRO A 127 10.17 0.65 -30.60
C PRO A 127 9.22 -0.23 -29.79
N VAL A 128 7.91 0.04 -29.88
CA VAL A 128 6.87 -0.83 -29.35
C VAL A 128 6.23 -1.53 -30.53
N GLU A 129 6.67 -2.75 -30.81
CA GLU A 129 5.87 -3.76 -31.51
C GLU A 129 5.97 -5.05 -30.71
N ASN A 130 4.89 -5.39 -30.01
CA ASN A 130 4.45 -6.78 -29.89
C ASN A 130 2.97 -6.81 -29.45
N PRO A 131 2.02 -7.03 -30.36
CA PRO A 131 0.60 -7.06 -30.02
C PRO A 131 0.12 -8.50 -29.93
N GLU A 132 0.38 -9.22 -28.82
CA GLU A 132 -0.37 -10.45 -28.55
C GLU A 132 -0.29 -10.89 -27.08
N ARG A 133 -1.21 -10.38 -26.27
CA ARG A 133 -1.63 -11.08 -25.04
C ARG A 133 -3.14 -10.95 -24.87
N LYS A 134 -3.84 -11.84 -25.58
CA LYS A 134 -5.26 -12.14 -25.38
C LYS A 134 -5.46 -12.51 -23.91
N ARG A 135 -6.17 -11.67 -23.16
CA ARG A 135 -6.62 -11.99 -21.80
C ARG A 135 -7.85 -12.87 -21.92
N ASN A 136 -7.66 -14.17 -21.68
CA ASN A 136 -8.75 -15.10 -21.45
C ASN A 136 -9.10 -15.00 -19.96
N VAL A 137 -10.14 -14.25 -19.61
CA VAL A 137 -10.67 -14.17 -18.23
C VAL A 137 -11.80 -15.20 -18.14
N LYS A 138 -11.45 -16.39 -17.62
CA LYS A 138 -12.44 -17.41 -17.24
C LYS A 138 -12.92 -17.11 -15.83
N VAL A 139 -14.20 -16.76 -15.73
CA VAL A 139 -14.97 -16.61 -14.50
C VAL A 139 -15.09 -17.99 -13.82
N PRO A 140 -14.76 -18.15 -12.52
CA PRO A 140 -15.10 -19.38 -11.81
C PRO A 140 -16.44 -19.23 -11.08
N SER A 141 -17.42 -20.02 -11.53
CA SER A 141 -18.64 -20.35 -10.81
C SER A 141 -18.41 -21.54 -9.87
N LYS A 142 -19.00 -21.46 -8.68
CA LYS A 142 -19.23 -22.53 -7.68
C LYS A 142 -19.74 -23.84 -8.31
N THR A 143 -19.24 -24.99 -7.87
CA THR A 143 -20.05 -26.18 -7.51
C THR A 143 -19.25 -27.14 -6.60
N GLU A 144 -20.01 -27.94 -5.85
CA GLU A 144 -19.72 -28.77 -4.68
C GLU A 144 -18.96 -30.09 -4.92
N GLU A 145 -18.49 -30.64 -3.78
CA GLU A 145 -18.26 -32.04 -3.37
C GLU A 145 -18.07 -33.16 -4.42
N THR A 146 -17.00 -33.95 -4.25
CA THR A 146 -17.09 -35.39 -3.94
C THR A 146 -15.73 -35.93 -3.44
N LYS A 147 -15.82 -36.86 -2.48
CA LYS A 147 -14.76 -37.70 -1.94
C LYS A 147 -14.23 -38.67 -3.00
N ASP A 148 -12.93 -38.98 -2.99
CA ASP A 148 -12.42 -40.32 -3.27
C ASP A 148 -10.95 -40.48 -2.81
N GLU A 149 -10.73 -41.52 -2.01
CA GLU A 149 -9.44 -41.98 -1.50
C GLU A 149 -8.71 -42.86 -2.52
N LYS A 150 -7.42 -42.62 -2.77
CA LYS A 150 -6.43 -43.68 -3.13
C LYS A 150 -4.98 -43.15 -3.17
N PRO A 151 -3.96 -44.02 -3.21
CA PRO A 151 -3.31 -44.66 -2.08
C PRO A 151 -1.92 -44.07 -1.78
N LYS A 152 -1.48 -44.26 -0.53
CA LYS A 152 -0.14 -43.89 -0.05
C LYS A 152 0.93 -44.79 -0.68
N GLU A 153 1.78 -44.20 -1.51
CA GLU A 153 3.00 -44.82 -2.01
C GLU A 153 4.08 -44.75 -0.92
N LYS A 154 4.52 -45.91 -0.43
CA LYS A 154 5.62 -46.05 0.54
C LYS A 154 6.94 -45.67 -0.13
N ILE A 155 7.42 -44.46 0.13
CA ILE A 155 8.82 -44.11 -0.11
C ILE A 155 9.64 -44.72 1.04
N LYS A 156 10.63 -45.50 0.64
CA LYS A 156 11.50 -46.30 1.51
C LYS A 156 12.30 -45.38 2.43
N SER A 157 12.34 -45.77 3.70
CA SER A 157 13.20 -45.22 4.75
C SER A 157 14.65 -45.52 4.43
N GLU A 158 15.39 -44.52 3.97
CA GLU A 158 16.84 -44.49 4.06
C GLU A 158 17.22 -43.69 5.31
N ASP A 159 18.17 -44.23 6.06
CA ASP A 159 18.67 -43.75 7.35
C ASP A 159 19.26 -42.33 7.21
N ASN A 160 18.40 -41.32 7.31
CA ASN A 160 18.82 -39.94 7.35
C ASN A 160 19.32 -39.62 8.76
N ALA A 161 20.64 -39.63 8.92
CA ALA A 161 21.33 -38.92 9.99
C ALA A 161 20.71 -37.52 10.12
N ALA A 162 19.99 -37.28 11.22
CA ALA A 162 19.18 -36.10 11.42
C ALA A 162 20.04 -34.84 11.30
N SER A 163 20.00 -34.19 10.13
CA SER A 163 20.71 -32.95 9.89
C SER A 163 20.09 -31.86 10.76
N LYS A 164 20.83 -31.44 11.80
CA LYS A 164 20.43 -30.31 12.64
C LYS A 164 20.31 -29.07 11.75
N LYS A 165 19.12 -28.47 11.72
CA LYS A 165 18.85 -27.18 11.09
C LYS A 165 18.66 -26.13 12.17
N VAL A 166 19.14 -24.93 11.89
CA VAL A 166 19.01 -23.71 12.69
C VAL A 166 18.02 -22.80 11.99
N PHE A 167 16.89 -22.55 12.64
CA PHE A 167 15.97 -21.49 12.23
C PHE A 167 16.30 -20.23 13.01
N VAL A 168 16.43 -19.08 12.35
CA VAL A 168 16.64 -17.78 12.99
C VAL A 168 15.54 -16.85 12.54
N TYR A 169 14.74 -16.38 13.49
CA TYR A 169 13.71 -15.39 13.21
C TYR A 169 14.25 -13.99 13.51
N LEU A 170 14.03 -13.03 12.61
CA LEU A 170 14.41 -11.62 12.82
C LEU A 170 13.18 -10.74 12.69
N CYS A 171 12.85 -10.05 13.78
CA CYS A 171 11.71 -9.14 13.84
C CYS A 171 12.16 -7.67 13.90
N GLY A 172 11.49 -6.80 13.14
CA GLY A 172 11.59 -5.34 13.32
C GLY A 172 11.21 -4.49 12.10
N SER A 173 11.19 -3.16 12.29
CA SER A 173 10.67 -2.18 11.33
C SER A 173 11.75 -1.60 10.41
N TRP A 174 11.62 -1.87 9.10
CA TRP A 174 12.30 -1.25 7.94
C TRP A 174 13.84 -1.33 7.89
N GLY A 175 14.35 -2.12 6.93
CA GLY A 175 15.80 -2.27 6.63
C GLY A 175 16.32 -3.72 6.57
N TYR A 176 15.48 -4.69 6.92
CA TYR A 176 15.91 -6.04 7.30
C TYR A 176 16.42 -6.96 6.19
N LYS A 177 16.07 -6.74 4.90
CA LYS A 177 16.46 -7.69 3.84
C LYS A 177 17.99 -7.78 3.65
N ARG A 178 18.71 -6.66 3.80
CA ARG A 178 20.19 -6.66 3.76
C ARG A 178 20.81 -7.22 5.05
N ASN A 179 20.15 -7.02 6.19
CA ASN A 179 20.65 -7.50 7.48
C ASN A 179 20.45 -9.01 7.65
N SER A 180 19.34 -9.59 7.17
CA SER A 180 19.10 -11.04 7.25
C SER A 180 20.15 -11.85 6.49
N GLU A 181 20.58 -11.38 5.31
CA GLU A 181 21.65 -12.02 4.54
C GLU A 181 23.01 -11.90 5.24
N ARG A 182 23.30 -10.75 5.86
CA ARG A 182 24.54 -10.54 6.61
C ARG A 182 24.61 -11.43 7.85
N VAL A 183 23.48 -11.57 8.57
CA VAL A 183 23.37 -12.46 9.73
C VAL A 183 23.54 -13.92 9.31
N ALA A 184 22.85 -14.35 8.23
CA ALA A 184 22.99 -15.71 7.71
C ALA A 184 24.44 -16.05 7.34
N LYS A 185 25.11 -15.17 6.57
CA LYS A 185 26.51 -15.34 6.17
C LYS A 185 27.45 -15.40 7.37
N SER A 186 27.22 -14.56 8.39
CA SER A 186 28.06 -14.57 9.58
C SER A 186 27.88 -15.84 10.40
N LEU A 187 26.67 -16.37 10.52
CA LEU A 187 26.45 -17.64 11.23
C LEU A 187 27.10 -18.80 10.48
N ILE A 188 26.93 -18.87 9.17
CA ILE A 188 27.59 -19.85 8.29
C ILE A 188 29.10 -19.82 8.49
N ASN A 189 29.71 -18.63 8.43
CA ASN A 189 31.17 -18.49 8.52
C ASN A 189 31.74 -18.74 9.92
N ASN A 190 31.04 -18.35 11.00
CA ASN A 190 31.58 -18.47 12.37
C ASN A 190 31.31 -19.84 13.01
N LEU A 191 30.28 -20.57 12.55
CA LEU A 191 29.86 -21.85 13.12
C LEU A 191 30.11 -23.02 12.16
N ASP A 192 30.79 -22.78 11.04
CA ASP A 192 31.08 -23.75 9.97
C ASP A 192 29.82 -24.54 9.50
N LEU A 193 28.69 -23.84 9.44
CA LEU A 193 27.40 -24.43 9.05
C LEU A 193 27.23 -24.41 7.55
N LYS A 194 26.60 -25.45 6.99
CA LYS A 194 26.20 -25.43 5.58
C LYS A 194 25.01 -24.48 5.34
N SER A 195 24.90 -23.93 4.14
CA SER A 195 23.87 -22.94 3.80
C SER A 195 22.43 -23.49 3.89
N ASP A 196 22.25 -24.80 3.73
CA ASP A 196 20.99 -25.52 3.87
C ASP A 196 20.58 -25.78 5.33
N GLN A 197 21.51 -25.59 6.27
CA GLN A 197 21.28 -25.71 7.71
C GLN A 197 20.80 -24.40 8.34
N VAL A 198 20.91 -23.25 7.68
CA VAL A 198 20.54 -21.95 8.25
C VAL A 198 19.34 -21.35 7.51
N ILE A 199 18.21 -21.21 8.21
CA ILE A 199 16.99 -20.62 7.66
C ILE A 199 16.69 -19.32 8.42
N VAL A 200 16.85 -18.17 7.75
CA VAL A 200 16.52 -16.86 8.33
C VAL A 200 15.16 -16.39 7.84
N GLN A 201 14.18 -16.26 8.75
CA GLN A 201 12.85 -15.73 8.43
C GLN A 201 12.64 -14.35 9.05
N SER A 202 12.11 -13.40 8.28
CA SER A 202 11.74 -12.09 8.81
C SER A 202 10.24 -12.04 9.13
N ARG A 203 9.87 -11.62 10.34
CA ARG A 203 8.48 -11.37 10.73
C ARG A 203 8.25 -9.89 11.02
N LYS A 204 7.05 -9.40 10.72
CA LYS A 204 6.60 -8.05 11.07
C LYS A 204 6.20 -8.01 12.56
N SER A 205 7.17 -7.90 13.46
CA SER A 205 6.93 -7.59 14.88
C SER A 205 7.63 -6.29 15.29
N ARG A 206 7.16 -5.69 16.38
CA ARG A 206 7.74 -4.46 16.98
C ARG A 206 8.93 -4.75 17.90
N GLU A 207 9.09 -6.00 18.31
CA GLU A 207 10.17 -6.48 19.18
C GLU A 207 11.12 -7.37 18.39
N ILE A 208 12.41 -7.34 18.72
CA ILE A 208 13.41 -8.21 18.08
C ILE A 208 13.37 -9.55 18.80
N ASP A 209 12.60 -10.49 18.25
CA ASP A 209 12.61 -11.87 18.70
C ASP A 209 13.53 -12.70 17.80
N VAL A 210 14.55 -13.30 18.43
CA VAL A 210 15.35 -14.36 17.83
C VAL A 210 14.85 -15.67 18.42
N GLN A 211 14.18 -16.46 17.60
CA GLN A 211 13.92 -17.86 17.90
C GLN A 211 14.98 -18.70 17.19
N VAL A 212 15.70 -19.50 17.95
CA VAL A 212 16.60 -20.55 17.45
C VAL A 212 15.88 -21.87 17.63
N GLN A 213 15.66 -22.62 16.55
CA GLN A 213 15.14 -23.99 16.62
C GLN A 213 16.21 -24.92 16.07
N ILE A 214 16.62 -25.91 16.88
CA ILE A 214 17.66 -26.88 16.55
C ILE A 214 17.05 -28.29 16.57
N GLY A 215 17.00 -28.94 15.40
CA GLY A 215 16.52 -30.33 15.27
C GLY A 215 15.01 -30.50 15.01
N SER A 216 14.57 -31.76 14.91
CA SER A 216 13.16 -32.15 14.66
C SER A 216 12.30 -32.19 15.92
N GLU A 217 12.91 -32.16 17.11
CA GLU A 217 12.21 -32.14 18.39
C GLU A 217 12.04 -30.69 18.87
N LYS A 218 10.79 -30.32 19.16
CA LYS A 218 10.29 -28.94 19.23
C LYS A 218 10.78 -28.09 20.42
N ASN A 219 11.77 -28.50 21.22
CA ASN A 219 11.81 -28.04 22.60
C ASN A 219 12.96 -27.12 23.03
N ASP A 220 13.98 -26.86 22.20
CA ASP A 220 15.03 -25.91 22.56
C ASP A 220 14.82 -24.57 21.85
N VAL A 221 13.85 -23.79 22.35
CA VAL A 221 13.59 -22.43 21.87
C VAL A 221 14.34 -21.45 22.78
N TYR A 222 15.47 -20.93 22.31
CA TYR A 222 16.10 -19.79 22.97
C TYR A 222 15.28 -18.53 22.70
N HIS A 223 14.79 -17.87 23.76
CA HIS A 223 14.06 -16.61 23.67
C HIS A 223 14.82 -15.53 24.43
N LYS A 224 15.37 -14.54 23.72
CA LYS A 224 15.99 -13.36 24.32
C LYS A 224 15.36 -12.12 23.69
N SER A 225 14.46 -11.48 24.43
CA SER A 225 13.89 -10.19 24.05
C SER A 225 14.84 -9.09 24.57
N SER A 226 15.63 -8.49 23.67
CA SER A 226 16.44 -7.32 24.01
C SER A 226 16.27 -6.27 22.93
N THR A 227 16.21 -4.99 23.34
CA THR A 227 16.17 -3.84 22.43
C THR A 227 17.44 -3.72 21.59
N TYR A 228 18.54 -4.35 22.03
CA TYR A 228 19.81 -4.41 21.33
C TYR A 228 20.38 -5.83 21.44
N LEU A 229 20.22 -6.63 20.39
CA LEU A 229 20.96 -7.87 20.21
C LEU A 229 22.08 -7.61 19.22
N THR A 230 23.32 -7.82 19.66
CA THR A 230 24.47 -7.80 18.76
C THR A 230 24.61 -9.16 18.08
N LEU A 231 25.31 -9.18 16.93
CA LEU A 231 25.58 -10.42 16.21
C LEU A 231 26.44 -11.39 17.03
N THR A 232 27.31 -10.86 17.90
CA THR A 232 28.13 -11.63 18.84
C THR A 232 27.28 -12.34 19.88
N ASP A 233 26.26 -11.67 20.44
CA ASP A 233 25.31 -12.31 21.38
C ASP A 233 24.59 -13.50 20.74
N LEU A 234 24.23 -13.36 19.45
CA LEU A 234 23.57 -14.42 18.69
C LEU A 234 24.51 -15.61 18.46
N ILE A 235 25.76 -15.35 18.10
CA ILE A 235 26.76 -16.41 17.88
C ILE A 235 27.05 -17.15 19.19
N GLU A 236 27.26 -16.43 20.29
CA GLU A 236 27.51 -17.02 21.60
C GLU A 236 26.34 -17.87 22.09
N ALA A 237 25.09 -17.46 21.83
CA ALA A 237 23.91 -18.24 22.18
C ALA A 237 23.79 -19.55 21.38
N VAL A 238 24.24 -19.57 20.12
CA VAL A 238 24.10 -20.74 19.24
C VAL A 238 25.30 -21.69 19.37
N LYS A 239 26.49 -21.19 19.70
CA LYS A 239 27.76 -21.94 19.78
C LYS A 239 27.69 -23.23 20.61
N PRO A 240 27.02 -23.32 21.78
CA PRO A 240 26.97 -24.54 22.59
C PRO A 240 26.26 -25.71 21.90
N TYR A 241 25.44 -25.44 20.89
CA TYR A 241 24.62 -26.46 20.23
C TYR A 241 25.30 -27.10 19.01
N PHE A 242 26.43 -26.53 18.57
CA PHE A 242 27.21 -26.95 17.41
C PHE A 242 28.69 -27.06 17.82
N PRO A 243 29.12 -28.24 18.33
CA PRO A 243 30.53 -28.53 18.61
C PRO A 243 31.36 -28.71 17.34
#